data_AF-A0A1M2YPW8-F1
#
_entry.id   AF-A0A1M2YPW8-F1
#
_cell.length_a   1.000
_cell.length_b   1.000
_cell.length_c   1.000
_cell.angle_alpha   90.00
_cell.angle_beta   90.00
_cell.angle_gamma   90.00
#
_symmetry.space_group_name_H-M   'P 1'
#
loop_
_entity.id
_entity.type
_entity.pdbx_description
1 polymer ?
#
loop_
_entity_poly.entity_id
_entity_poly.type
_entity_poly.pdbx_seq_one_letter_code
_entity_poly.pdbx_strand_id
1 'polypeptide(L)'
;MDQLKLAALDEDDLKVISAYVQDALMQIGDIDYSPARKWFLVPMNRFVRDGKRRFFRRQYERRRSVLHFEHVLSVRSTGIDRQNIKDVLSLLAIRFVPGEAPAGTIELVFAGDAAIRLEVELIEARLADLGPAWATSSRPFHGV
;
A
#
# COMPACT_ATOMS: atom_id res chain seq x y z
N MET A 1 -16.00 14.58 4.09
CA MET A 1 -14.87 14.56 3.16
C MET A 1 -14.84 13.18 2.54
N ASP A 2 -14.91 13.14 1.21
CA ASP A 2 -15.15 11.94 0.42
C ASP A 2 -14.12 10.84 0.67
N GLN A 3 -14.57 9.59 0.61
CA GLN A 3 -13.70 8.41 0.68
C GLN A 3 -12.90 8.31 -0.63
N LEU A 4 -11.57 8.23 -0.53
CA LEU A 4 -10.73 8.03 -1.71
C LEU A 4 -11.01 6.65 -2.31
N LYS A 5 -11.21 6.61 -3.63
CA LYS A 5 -11.24 5.39 -4.44
C LYS A 5 -10.40 5.61 -5.68
N LEU A 6 -9.35 4.81 -5.85
CA LEU A 6 -8.47 4.83 -7.03
C LEU A 6 -8.40 3.43 -7.62
N ALA A 7 -8.19 3.37 -8.93
CA ALA A 7 -7.82 2.16 -9.64
C ALA A 7 -6.56 2.46 -10.47
N ALA A 8 -5.74 1.44 -10.69
CA ALA A 8 -4.59 1.49 -11.57
C ALA A 8 -4.63 0.33 -12.55
N LEU A 9 -4.53 0.65 -13.84
CA LEU A 9 -4.51 -0.31 -14.95
C LEU A 9 -3.19 -0.27 -15.73
N ASP A 10 -2.33 0.69 -15.42
CA ASP A 10 -0.98 0.83 -15.97
C ASP A 10 0.03 1.29 -14.91
N GLU A 11 1.28 1.46 -15.34
CA GLU A 11 2.38 1.85 -14.45
C GLU A 11 2.22 3.28 -13.91
N ASP A 12 1.64 4.20 -14.70
CA ASP A 12 1.51 5.59 -14.31
C ASP A 12 0.42 5.77 -13.27
N ASP A 13 -0.70 5.07 -13.40
CA ASP A 13 -1.71 4.99 -12.35
C ASP A 13 -1.15 4.34 -11.08
N LEU A 14 -0.32 3.30 -11.22
CA LEU A 14 0.29 2.62 -10.08
C LEU A 14 1.22 3.57 -9.30
N LYS A 15 1.95 4.47 -10.00
CA LYS A 15 2.73 5.54 -9.37
C LYS A 15 1.84 6.48 -8.55
N VAL A 16 0.64 6.81 -9.04
CA VAL A 16 -0.32 7.62 -8.28
C VAL A 16 -0.74 6.90 -7.00
N ILE A 17 -1.15 5.63 -7.09
CA ILE A 17 -1.50 4.82 -5.90
C ILE A 17 -0.31 4.78 -4.92
N SER A 18 0.91 4.50 -5.41
CA SER A 18 2.12 4.49 -4.58
C SER A 18 2.30 5.77 -3.78
N ALA A 19 2.07 6.94 -4.39
CA ALA A 19 2.16 8.23 -3.70
C ALA A 19 1.11 8.38 -2.58
N TYR A 20 -0.12 7.89 -2.80
CA TYR A 20 -1.21 7.95 -1.82
C TYR A 20 -1.04 6.99 -0.62
N VAL A 21 -0.32 5.89 -0.81
CA VAL A 21 -0.07 4.88 0.23
C VAL A 21 1.33 4.95 0.83
N GLN A 22 2.17 5.90 0.39
CA GLN A 22 3.46 6.13 1.03
C GLN A 22 3.28 6.42 2.53
N ASP A 23 4.13 5.81 3.35
CA ASP A 23 4.07 5.83 4.81
C ASP A 23 2.80 5.20 5.41
N ALA A 24 2.10 4.38 4.63
CA ALA A 24 1.02 3.54 5.15
C ALA A 24 1.58 2.45 6.05
N LEU A 25 0.89 2.23 7.17
CA LEU A 25 1.21 1.18 8.12
C LEU A 25 0.23 0.02 7.97
N MET A 26 0.73 -1.20 7.91
CA MET A 26 -0.06 -2.43 7.85
C MET A 26 0.53 -3.50 8.77
N GLN A 27 -0.32 -4.37 9.29
CA GLN A 27 0.10 -5.47 10.15
C GLN A 27 0.23 -6.74 9.31
N ILE A 28 1.27 -7.55 9.55
CA ILE A 28 1.52 -8.76 8.76
C ILE A 28 0.31 -9.70 8.75
N GLY A 29 -0.32 -9.90 9.92
CA GLY A 29 -1.49 -10.78 10.06
C GLY A 29 -2.76 -10.32 9.34
N ASP A 30 -2.83 -9.06 8.91
CA ASP A 30 -3.97 -8.51 8.15
C ASP A 30 -3.83 -8.74 6.63
N ILE A 31 -2.65 -9.12 6.14
CA ILE A 31 -2.40 -9.33 4.71
C ILE A 31 -3.05 -10.65 4.27
N ASP A 32 -3.90 -10.58 3.25
CA ASP A 32 -4.58 -11.75 2.70
C ASP A 32 -4.14 -12.02 1.26
N TYR A 33 -3.82 -13.28 0.97
CA TYR A 33 -3.45 -13.75 -0.36
C TYR A 33 -4.29 -14.97 -0.70
N SER A 34 -5.04 -14.88 -1.80
CA SER A 34 -5.88 -15.96 -2.31
C SER A 34 -5.43 -16.40 -3.70
N PRO A 35 -4.64 -17.49 -3.83
CA PRO A 35 -4.24 -18.03 -5.13
C PRO A 35 -5.43 -18.41 -6.01
N ALA A 36 -6.49 -18.96 -5.40
CA ALA A 36 -7.69 -19.38 -6.13
C ALA A 36 -8.45 -18.21 -6.77
N ARG A 37 -8.41 -17.03 -6.14
CA ARG A 37 -9.02 -15.80 -6.67
C ARG A 37 -8.01 -14.93 -7.43
N LYS A 38 -6.71 -15.25 -7.35
CA LYS A 38 -5.59 -14.41 -7.80
C LYS A 38 -5.61 -13.01 -7.18
N TRP A 39 -5.94 -12.93 -5.89
CA TRP A 39 -6.09 -11.67 -5.16
C TRP A 39 -5.03 -11.51 -4.08
N PHE A 40 -4.54 -10.28 -3.92
CA PHE A 40 -3.69 -9.87 -2.80
C PHE A 40 -4.26 -8.60 -2.16
N LEU A 41 -4.62 -8.69 -0.88
CA LEU A 41 -5.32 -7.66 -0.12
C LEU A 41 -4.45 -7.19 1.04
N VAL A 42 -4.33 -5.87 1.18
CA VAL A 42 -3.51 -5.22 2.19
C VAL A 42 -4.31 -4.13 2.89
N PRO A 43 -4.96 -4.44 4.02
CA PRO A 43 -5.52 -3.45 4.92
C PRO A 43 -4.42 -2.58 5.51
N MET A 44 -4.59 -1.26 5.49
CA MET A 44 -3.56 -0.32 5.91
C MET A 44 -4.12 0.98 6.49
N ASN A 45 -3.29 1.69 7.23
CA ASN A 45 -3.54 3.04 7.70
C ASN A 45 -2.65 4.01 6.91
N ARG A 46 -3.15 4.54 5.79
CA ARG A 46 -2.39 5.47 4.93
C ARG A 46 -2.33 6.87 5.55
N PHE A 47 -1.22 7.57 5.32
CA PHE A 47 -1.00 8.93 5.79
C PHE A 47 -1.50 9.94 4.75
N VAL A 48 -2.35 10.88 5.16
CA VAL A 48 -2.89 11.92 4.27
C VAL A 48 -2.01 13.17 4.36
N ARG A 49 -1.26 13.47 3.29
CA ARG A 49 -0.41 14.66 3.21
C ARG A 49 -1.20 15.95 2.97
N ASP A 50 -2.32 15.87 2.25
CA ASP A 50 -3.07 17.04 1.76
C ASP A 50 -4.17 17.53 2.71
N GLY A 51 -3.89 17.51 4.01
CA GLY A 51 -4.76 18.14 4.99
C GLY A 51 -4.75 19.65 4.76
N LYS A 52 -5.86 20.22 4.25
CA LYS A 52 -6.09 21.67 4.13
C LYS A 52 -5.46 22.37 5.33
N ARG A 53 -4.48 23.26 5.09
CA ARG A 53 -3.85 24.08 6.14
C ARG A 53 -4.95 24.86 6.87
N ARG A 54 -5.45 24.34 7.99
CA ARG A 54 -6.26 25.12 8.92
C ARG A 54 -5.33 26.10 9.60
N PHE A 55 -5.73 27.38 9.61
CA PHE A 55 -4.96 28.55 10.07
C PHE A 55 -4.30 28.41 11.47
N PHE A 56 -4.67 27.39 12.27
CA PHE A 56 -4.16 27.20 13.62
C PHE A 56 -3.57 25.81 13.95
N ARG A 57 -3.48 24.86 13.00
CA ARG A 57 -2.77 23.57 13.21
C ARG A 57 -2.66 22.76 11.92
N ARG A 58 -1.44 22.28 11.59
CA ARG A 58 -1.26 21.13 10.68
C ARG A 58 -1.76 19.89 11.42
N GLN A 59 -2.99 19.46 11.15
CA GLN A 59 -3.45 18.14 11.58
C GLN A 59 -3.05 17.14 10.51
N TYR A 60 -2.22 16.17 10.89
CA TYR A 60 -1.99 15.01 10.07
C TYR A 60 -3.16 14.05 10.25
N GLU A 61 -3.61 13.42 9.17
CA GLU A 61 -4.70 12.44 9.21
C GLU A 61 -4.18 11.08 8.76
N ARG A 62 -4.68 10.02 9.39
CA ARG A 62 -4.59 8.67 8.85
C ARG A 62 -5.98 8.16 8.48
N ARG A 63 -6.03 7.40 7.40
CA ARG A 63 -7.26 6.79 6.86
C ARG A 63 -7.08 5.29 6.84
N ARG A 64 -8.04 4.55 7.42
CA ARG A 64 -8.09 3.09 7.22
C ARG A 64 -8.53 2.84 5.78
N SER A 65 -7.70 2.11 5.06
CA SER A 65 -7.85 1.86 3.62
C SER A 65 -7.51 0.41 3.33
N VAL A 66 -7.89 -0.08 2.15
CA VAL A 66 -7.44 -1.36 1.61
C VAL A 66 -6.83 -1.12 0.24
N LEU A 67 -5.64 -1.68 0.05
CA LEU A 67 -5.02 -1.85 -1.26
C LEU A 67 -5.27 -3.29 -1.73
N HIS A 68 -5.81 -3.44 -2.93
CA HIS A 68 -6.18 -4.70 -3.52
C HIS A 68 -5.49 -4.84 -4.86
N PHE A 69 -4.85 -5.98 -5.12
CA PHE A 69 -4.31 -6.36 -6.41
C PHE A 69 -5.02 -7.60 -6.95
N GLU A 70 -5.36 -7.57 -8.23
CA GLU A 70 -5.91 -8.70 -8.96
C GLU A 70 -4.86 -9.32 -9.88
N HIS A 71 -5.18 -10.48 -10.47
CA HIS A 71 -4.28 -11.19 -11.38
C HIS A 71 -2.92 -11.60 -10.78
N VAL A 72 -2.87 -11.79 -9.46
CA VAL A 72 -1.67 -12.22 -8.74
C VAL A 72 -1.46 -13.73 -8.89
N LEU A 73 -0.36 -14.12 -9.51
CA LEU A 73 0.05 -15.50 -9.75
C LEU A 73 0.83 -16.08 -8.56
N SER A 74 1.72 -15.29 -7.98
CA SER A 74 2.56 -15.73 -6.87
C SER A 74 2.97 -14.57 -5.96
N VAL A 75 3.24 -14.88 -4.69
CA VAL A 75 3.67 -13.89 -3.69
C VAL A 75 4.93 -14.40 -3.01
N ARG A 76 5.95 -13.53 -2.93
CA ARG A 76 7.19 -13.79 -2.19
C ARG A 76 7.48 -12.62 -1.26
N SER A 77 8.05 -12.90 -0.10
CA SER A 77 8.49 -11.86 0.84
C SER A 77 9.96 -12.02 1.20
N THR A 78 10.60 -10.91 1.54
CA THR A 78 12.01 -10.85 1.99
C THR A 78 12.10 -9.84 3.12
N GLY A 79 12.91 -10.12 4.14
CA GLY A 79 13.04 -9.24 5.32
C GLY A 79 11.79 -9.18 6.21
N ILE A 80 10.83 -10.11 6.05
CA ILE A 80 9.57 -10.14 6.80
C ILE A 80 9.46 -11.46 7.55
N ASP A 81 9.40 -11.40 8.87
CA ASP A 81 9.07 -12.56 9.70
C ASP A 81 7.56 -12.83 9.69
N ARG A 82 7.15 -13.80 8.88
CA ARG A 82 5.74 -14.17 8.71
C ARG A 82 5.13 -14.82 9.96
N GLN A 83 5.95 -15.27 10.92
CA GLN A 83 5.45 -15.85 12.17
C GLN A 83 5.06 -14.75 13.17
N ASN A 84 5.69 -13.57 13.05
CA ASN A 84 5.35 -12.41 13.87
C ASN A 84 4.17 -11.63 13.28
N ILE A 85 2.98 -12.22 13.33
CA ILE A 85 1.76 -11.65 12.74
C ILE A 85 1.40 -10.26 13.27
N LYS A 86 1.93 -9.86 14.44
CA LYS A 86 1.65 -8.56 15.04
C LYS A 86 2.57 -7.44 14.55
N ASP A 87 3.66 -7.79 13.87
CA ASP A 87 4.62 -6.82 13.38
C ASP A 87 3.99 -5.87 12.36
N VAL A 88 4.50 -4.64 12.33
CA VAL A 88 3.94 -3.54 11.54
C VAL A 88 4.94 -3.14 10.47
N LEU A 89 4.53 -3.28 9.21
CA LEU A 89 5.30 -2.85 8.05
C LEU A 89 4.96 -1.39 7.70
N SER A 90 5.97 -0.62 7.32
CA SER A 90 5.83 0.75 6.82
C SER A 90 6.15 0.80 5.33
N LEU A 91 5.14 1.03 4.50
CA LEU A 91 5.28 1.05 3.04
C LEU A 91 5.98 2.33 2.57
N LEU A 92 7.04 2.17 1.80
CA LEU A 92 7.83 3.26 1.23
C LEU A 92 7.45 3.54 -0.23
N ALA A 93 7.24 2.49 -1.02
CA ALA A 93 6.91 2.60 -2.43
C ALA A 93 6.23 1.33 -2.95
N ILE A 94 5.46 1.49 -4.03
CA ILE A 94 5.05 0.40 -4.91
C ILE A 94 5.76 0.61 -6.25
N ARG A 95 6.38 -0.44 -6.79
CA ARG A 95 7.10 -0.41 -8.06
C ARG A 95 6.58 -1.50 -8.98
N PHE A 96 6.66 -1.27 -10.28
CA PHE A 96 6.46 -2.32 -11.28
C PHE A 96 7.79 -2.61 -11.98
N VAL A 97 8.10 -3.89 -12.11
CA VAL A 97 9.23 -4.39 -12.90
C VAL A 97 8.62 -5.15 -14.09
N PRO A 98 8.70 -4.59 -15.32
CA PRO A 98 8.14 -5.25 -16.50
C PRO A 98 8.78 -6.62 -16.75
N GLY A 99 7.94 -7.60 -17.10
CA GLY A 99 8.35 -8.91 -17.61
C GLY A 99 8.01 -9.03 -19.09
N GLU A 100 7.45 -10.18 -19.48
CA GLU A 100 6.83 -10.34 -20.81
C GLU A 100 5.48 -9.62 -20.83
N ALA A 101 5.39 -8.51 -21.56
CA ALA A 101 4.20 -7.65 -21.55
C ALA A 101 2.91 -8.44 -21.90
N PRO A 102 1.80 -8.24 -21.15
CA PRO A 102 1.58 -7.21 -20.13
C PRO A 102 2.02 -7.60 -18.70
N ALA A 103 2.62 -8.79 -18.52
CA ALA A 103 2.98 -9.31 -17.22
C ALA A 103 4.20 -8.61 -16.62
N GLY A 104 4.36 -8.80 -15.31
CA GLY A 104 5.52 -8.30 -14.58
C GLY A 104 5.45 -8.61 -13.10
N THR A 105 6.27 -7.89 -12.34
CA THR A 105 6.32 -8.01 -10.88
C THR A 105 5.99 -6.67 -10.23
N ILE A 106 4.98 -6.65 -9.36
CA ILE A 106 4.73 -5.52 -8.48
C ILE A 106 5.51 -5.73 -7.17
N GLU A 107 6.36 -4.77 -6.81
CA GLU A 107 7.13 -4.77 -5.57
C GLU A 107 6.55 -3.76 -4.58
N LEU A 108 6.09 -4.24 -3.42
CA LEU A 108 5.79 -3.41 -2.25
C LEU A 108 7.07 -3.34 -1.41
N VAL A 109 7.68 -2.16 -1.35
CA VAL A 109 8.93 -1.92 -0.63
C VAL A 109 8.63 -1.30 0.72
N PHE A 110 9.14 -1.90 1.79
CA PHE A 110 8.93 -1.47 3.16
C PHE A 110 10.23 -0.93 3.78
N ALA A 111 10.09 -0.13 4.83
CA ALA A 111 11.23 0.25 5.67
C ALA A 111 11.85 -0.99 6.33
N GLY A 112 13.15 -0.92 6.64
CA GLY A 112 13.89 -2.04 7.25
C GLY A 112 14.27 -3.15 6.26
N ASP A 113 14.57 -2.79 5.01
CA ASP A 113 15.01 -3.71 3.94
C ASP A 113 14.05 -4.90 3.71
N ALA A 114 12.75 -4.64 3.91
CA ALA A 114 11.69 -5.60 3.72
C ALA A 114 10.93 -5.37 2.41
N ALA A 115 10.49 -6.43 1.76
CA ALA A 115 9.74 -6.35 0.51
C ALA A 115 8.72 -7.50 0.37
N ILE A 116 7.62 -7.22 -0.33
CA ILE A 116 6.70 -8.22 -0.88
C ILE A 116 6.69 -8.06 -2.39
N ARG A 117 6.89 -9.16 -3.12
CA ARG A 117 6.84 -9.22 -4.57
C ARG A 117 5.61 -10.01 -5.01
N LEU A 118 4.83 -9.43 -5.90
CA LEU A 118 3.66 -10.02 -6.52
C LEU A 118 3.98 -10.25 -7.99
N GLU A 119 4.01 -11.50 -8.42
CA GLU A 119 4.03 -11.83 -9.85
C GLU A 119 2.62 -11.69 -10.39
N VAL A 120 2.43 -10.89 -11.44
CA VAL A 120 1.09 -10.53 -11.96
C VAL A 120 0.99 -10.74 -13.47
N GLU A 121 -0.19 -11.15 -13.93
CA GLU A 121 -0.48 -11.25 -15.38
C GLU A 121 -0.58 -9.87 -16.04
N LEU A 122 -1.04 -8.87 -15.28
CA LEU A 122 -1.17 -7.46 -15.69
C LEU A 122 -1.26 -6.57 -14.45
N ILE A 123 -1.11 -5.25 -14.63
CA ILE A 123 -1.33 -4.29 -13.54
C ILE A 123 -2.84 -4.08 -13.37
N GLU A 124 -3.38 -4.54 -12.24
CA GLU A 124 -4.71 -4.16 -11.79
C GLU A 124 -4.70 -4.00 -10.27
N ALA A 125 -4.76 -2.75 -9.82
CA ALA A 125 -4.77 -2.41 -8.41
C ALA A 125 -5.93 -1.46 -8.06
N ARG A 126 -6.48 -1.59 -6.86
CA ARG A 126 -7.53 -0.71 -6.32
C ARG A 126 -7.16 -0.25 -4.92
N LEU A 127 -7.31 1.03 -4.64
CA LEU A 127 -7.17 1.63 -3.31
C LEU A 127 -8.52 2.23 -2.89
N ALA A 128 -9.02 1.83 -1.71
CA ALA A 128 -10.27 2.37 -1.18
C ALA A 128 -10.17 2.68 0.33
N ASP A 129 -10.66 3.85 0.74
CA ASP A 129 -10.87 4.18 2.15
C ASP A 129 -12.10 3.42 2.72
N LEU A 130 -11.98 2.83 3.91
CA LEU A 130 -13.01 2.00 4.54
C LEU A 130 -13.90 2.75 5.55
N GLY A 131 -13.73 4.05 5.76
CA GLY A 131 -14.45 4.79 6.81
C GLY A 131 -13.96 6.22 7.05
N PRO A 132 -14.40 6.88 8.14
CA PRO A 132 -13.99 8.23 8.49
C PRO A 132 -12.50 8.32 8.87
N ALA A 133 -11.88 9.50 8.70
CA ALA A 133 -10.52 9.77 9.16
C ALA A 133 -10.39 9.71 10.68
N TRP A 134 -9.19 9.40 11.16
CA TRP A 134 -8.76 9.69 12.51
C TRP A 134 -7.52 10.60 12.50
N ALA A 135 -7.45 11.52 13.47
CA ALA A 135 -6.33 12.46 13.59
C ALA A 135 -5.08 11.77 14.14
N THR A 136 -3.90 12.12 13.63
CA THR A 136 -2.61 11.67 14.16
C THR A 136 -1.71 12.86 14.51
N SER A 137 -0.94 12.73 15.58
CA SER A 137 -0.03 13.78 16.08
C SER A 137 1.36 13.73 15.42
N SER A 138 1.70 12.64 14.73
CA SER A 138 3.04 12.39 14.20
C SER A 138 3.07 12.34 12.68
N ARG A 139 4.11 12.94 12.09
CA ARG A 139 4.46 12.82 10.67
C ARG A 139 5.58 11.80 10.53
N PRO A 140 5.52 10.90 9.54
CA PRO A 140 6.65 10.04 9.19
C PRO A 140 7.90 10.88 8.93
N PHE A 141 9.00 10.54 9.62
CA PHE A 141 10.31 11.13 9.41
C PHE A 141 11.27 10.01 9.04
N HIS A 142 11.80 10.08 7.84
CA HIS A 142 12.89 9.22 7.40
C HIS A 142 14.11 10.14 7.30
N GLY A 143 15.03 10.03 8.27
CA GLY A 143 16.29 10.77 8.24
C GLY A 143 17.11 10.29 7.05
N VAL A 144 17.40 11.21 6.13
CA VAL A 144 18.41 11.01 5.09
C VAL A 144 19.80 11.16 5.68
#